data_AF-A0A9X0RBH5-F1
#
_entry.id   AF-A0A9X0RBH5-F1
#
_cell.length_a   1.000
_cell.length_b   1.000
_cell.length_c   1.000
_cell.angle_alpha   90.00
_cell.angle_beta   90.00
_cell.angle_gamma   90.00
#
_symmetry.space_group_name_H-M   'P 1'
#
loop_
_entity.id
_entity.type
_entity.pdbx_description
1 polymer ?
#
loop_
_entity_poly.entity_id
_entity_poly.type
_entity_poly.pdbx_seq_one_letter_code
_entity_poly.pdbx_strand_id
1 'polypeptide(L)'
;MNNDKIEFVADFNSKFVTYWNSKGQDRSTFGSLIKHSNKMQNNLGNQGVAAKFKPPYLNIVYQDYPIIINMLPSLDDALSTHRFMGGTGENAVQYAKAIEQTLLRHIGSLEANDETLVKQLRNPVIWLREGIRTVLSLPVHFVSWFGLISATTAIKITSSWIFRFLSGVTGLIGLFSAIMGIALGWEEFVKMASKFF
;
A
#
# COMPACT_ATOMS: atom_id res chain seq x y z
N MET A 1 -6.60 5.83 8.11
CA MET A 1 -6.25 5.70 6.67
C MET A 1 -5.73 4.31 6.30
N ASN A 2 -4.71 3.74 6.97
CA ASN A 2 -4.30 2.35 6.70
C ASN A 2 -5.27 1.32 7.30
N ASN A 3 -5.77 1.60 8.52
CA ASN A 3 -6.74 0.74 9.21
C ASN A 3 -8.06 0.60 8.42
N ASP A 4 -8.62 1.72 7.94
CA ASP A 4 -9.86 1.73 7.14
C ASP A 4 -9.75 0.93 5.83
N LYS A 5 -8.54 0.85 5.25
CA LYS A 5 -8.28 0.02 4.07
C LYS A 5 -8.22 -1.46 4.44
N ILE A 6 -7.46 -1.83 5.47
CA ILE A 6 -7.36 -3.21 5.94
C ILE A 6 -8.74 -3.74 6.34
N GLU A 7 -9.51 -2.95 7.09
CA GLU A 7 -10.87 -3.27 7.50
C GLU A 7 -11.79 -3.47 6.29
N PHE A 8 -11.73 -2.59 5.29
CA PHE A 8 -12.50 -2.74 4.06
C PHE A 8 -12.14 -4.03 3.31
N VAL A 9 -10.86 -4.36 3.17
CA VAL A 9 -10.41 -5.59 2.48
C VAL A 9 -10.85 -6.84 3.26
N ALA A 10 -10.72 -6.81 4.59
CA ALA A 10 -11.14 -7.91 5.46
C ALA A 10 -12.66 -8.15 5.39
N ASP A 11 -13.46 -7.07 5.43
CA ASP A 11 -14.92 -7.14 5.25
C ASP A 11 -15.29 -7.67 3.85
N PHE A 12 -14.63 -7.19 2.80
CA PHE A 12 -14.85 -7.70 1.45
C PHE A 12 -14.54 -9.19 1.33
N ASN A 13 -13.42 -9.64 1.93
CA ASN A 13 -13.04 -11.04 1.96
C ASN A 13 -14.05 -11.90 2.74
N SER A 14 -14.51 -11.42 3.90
CA SER A 14 -15.54 -12.09 4.71
C SER A 14 -16.84 -12.27 3.93
N LYS A 15 -17.29 -11.23 3.23
CA LYS A 15 -18.45 -11.28 2.32
C LYS A 15 -18.24 -12.25 1.18
N PHE A 16 -17.05 -12.29 0.60
CA PHE A 16 -16.71 -13.24 -0.46
C PHE A 16 -16.80 -14.68 0.04
N VAL A 17 -16.21 -14.99 1.20
CA VAL A 17 -16.30 -16.31 1.83
C VAL A 17 -17.75 -16.69 2.13
N THR A 18 -18.55 -15.74 2.62
CA THR A 18 -19.98 -15.95 2.90
C THR A 18 -20.75 -16.31 1.63
N TYR A 19 -20.54 -15.55 0.56
CA TYR A 19 -21.17 -15.80 -0.74
C TYR A 19 -20.73 -17.15 -1.33
N TRP A 20 -19.43 -17.46 -1.28
CA TRP A 20 -18.90 -18.75 -1.74
C TRP A 20 -19.48 -19.94 -0.97
N ASN A 21 -19.54 -19.85 0.36
CA ASN A 21 -20.11 -20.89 1.23
C ASN A 21 -21.62 -21.06 1.00
N SER A 22 -22.33 -20.00 0.60
CA SER A 22 -23.72 -20.07 0.18
C SER A 22 -23.92 -20.76 -1.18
N LYS A 23 -22.84 -21.15 -1.88
CA LYS A 23 -22.87 -21.70 -3.25
C LYS A 23 -23.61 -20.78 -4.23
N GLY A 24 -23.46 -19.46 -4.04
CA GLY A 24 -24.08 -18.44 -4.88
C GLY A 24 -25.57 -18.17 -4.60
N GLN A 25 -26.11 -18.68 -3.48
CA GLN A 25 -27.50 -18.46 -3.09
C GLN A 25 -27.72 -17.10 -2.43
N ASP A 26 -26.73 -16.57 -1.71
CA ASP A 26 -26.83 -15.28 -1.05
C ASP A 26 -26.66 -14.11 -2.04
N ARG A 27 -27.77 -13.72 -2.69
CA ARG A 27 -27.80 -12.61 -3.65
C ARG A 27 -27.56 -11.25 -3.01
N SER A 28 -27.87 -11.09 -1.72
CA SER A 28 -27.65 -9.82 -1.01
C SER A 28 -26.15 -9.58 -0.85
N THR A 29 -25.43 -10.59 -0.36
CA THR A 29 -23.97 -10.54 -0.24
C THR A 29 -23.31 -10.39 -1.60
N PHE A 30 -23.79 -11.10 -2.63
CA PHE A 30 -23.30 -10.90 -4.00
C PHE A 30 -23.49 -9.46 -4.50
N GLY A 31 -24.67 -8.87 -4.31
CA GLY A 31 -24.94 -7.49 -4.69
C GLY A 31 -24.01 -6.51 -3.98
N SER A 32 -23.67 -6.77 -2.71
CA SER A 32 -22.67 -6.01 -1.97
C SER A 32 -21.27 -6.14 -2.55
N LEU A 33 -20.85 -7.36 -2.93
CA LEU A 33 -19.54 -7.60 -3.56
C LEU A 33 -19.43 -6.89 -4.91
N ILE A 34 -20.47 -6.98 -5.75
CA ILE A 34 -20.52 -6.30 -7.05
C ILE A 34 -20.46 -4.78 -6.87
N LYS A 35 -21.26 -4.22 -5.95
CA LYS A 35 -21.29 -2.78 -5.66
C LYS A 35 -19.90 -2.23 -5.29
N HIS A 36 -19.09 -3.01 -4.58
CA HIS A 36 -17.76 -2.58 -4.11
C HIS A 36 -16.60 -3.13 -4.95
N SER A 37 -16.87 -3.86 -6.03
CA SER A 37 -15.86 -4.53 -6.87
C SER A 37 -14.82 -3.57 -7.44
N ASN A 38 -15.24 -2.42 -7.97
CA ASN A 38 -14.33 -1.38 -8.47
C ASN A 38 -13.40 -0.83 -7.37
N LYS A 39 -13.96 -0.56 -6.19
CA LYS A 39 -13.16 -0.08 -5.04
C LYS A 39 -12.16 -1.15 -4.61
N MET A 40 -12.56 -2.41 -4.56
CA MET A 40 -11.67 -3.52 -4.21
C MET A 40 -10.57 -3.71 -5.25
N GLN A 41 -10.90 -3.72 -6.55
CA GLN A 41 -9.92 -3.81 -7.63
C GLN A 41 -8.90 -2.68 -7.58
N ASN A 42 -9.34 -1.45 -7.28
CA ASN A 42 -8.45 -0.30 -7.11
C ASN A 42 -7.53 -0.45 -5.88
N ASN A 43 -8.02 -1.03 -4.77
CA ASN A 43 -7.19 -1.29 -3.59
C ASN A 43 -6.09 -2.33 -3.88
N LEU A 44 -6.43 -3.38 -4.63
CA LEU A 44 -5.46 -4.39 -5.05
C LEU A 44 -4.36 -3.81 -5.96
N GLY A 45 -4.70 -2.82 -6.78
CA GLY A 45 -3.79 -2.26 -7.77
C GLY A 45 -3.18 -3.36 -8.64
N ASN A 46 -1.85 -3.36 -8.77
CA ASN A 46 -1.12 -4.34 -9.58
C ASN A 46 -1.27 -5.79 -9.07
N GLN A 47 -1.51 -6.00 -7.77
CA GLN A 47 -1.71 -7.35 -7.22
C GLN A 47 -3.03 -7.97 -7.65
N GLY A 48 -3.99 -7.15 -8.10
CA GLY A 48 -5.29 -7.58 -8.58
C GLY A 48 -5.37 -7.80 -10.08
N VAL A 49 -4.23 -7.78 -10.79
CA VAL A 49 -4.16 -7.92 -12.24
C VAL A 49 -3.33 -9.14 -12.58
N ALA A 50 -3.95 -10.11 -13.24
CA ALA A 50 -3.24 -11.28 -13.76
C ALA A 50 -2.54 -10.91 -15.06
N ALA A 51 -1.21 -10.98 -15.08
CA ALA A 51 -0.40 -10.66 -16.26
C ALA A 51 -0.80 -11.49 -17.50
N LYS A 52 -1.12 -12.77 -17.29
CA LYS A 52 -1.71 -13.66 -18.31
C LYS A 52 -2.79 -14.50 -17.65
N PHE A 53 -3.98 -14.52 -18.22
CA PHE A 53 -5.09 -15.35 -17.77
C PHE A 53 -5.65 -16.16 -18.94
N LYS A 54 -5.73 -17.48 -18.77
CA LYS A 54 -6.39 -18.38 -19.72
C LYS A 54 -7.65 -18.92 -19.02
N PRO A 55 -8.86 -18.56 -19.48
CA PRO A 55 -10.07 -19.11 -18.91
C PRO A 55 -10.16 -20.63 -19.14
N PRO A 56 -10.91 -21.35 -18.30
CA PRO A 56 -11.16 -22.76 -18.51
C PRO A 56 -11.81 -23.01 -19.87
N TYR A 57 -11.39 -24.08 -20.55
CA TYR A 57 -11.98 -24.56 -21.80
C TYR A 57 -11.94 -23.61 -23.01
N LEU A 58 -11.30 -22.44 -22.88
CA LEU A 58 -11.05 -21.51 -23.97
C LEU A 58 -9.57 -21.48 -24.31
N ASN A 59 -9.22 -21.58 -25.60
CA ASN A 59 -7.84 -21.45 -26.05
C ASN A 59 -7.44 -19.99 -26.32
N ILE A 60 -7.88 -19.08 -25.44
CA ILE A 60 -7.62 -17.65 -25.53
C ILE A 60 -6.87 -17.22 -24.27
N VAL A 61 -5.85 -16.37 -24.44
CA VAL A 61 -5.09 -15.79 -23.32
C VAL A 61 -5.35 -14.30 -23.28
N TYR A 62 -5.87 -13.83 -22.15
CA TYR A 62 -6.01 -12.42 -21.84
C TYR A 62 -4.73 -11.90 -21.19
N GLN A 63 -4.38 -10.65 -21.51
CA GLN A 63 -3.31 -9.90 -20.84
C GLN A 63 -3.92 -8.89 -19.87
N ASP A 64 -3.19 -8.58 -18.81
CA ASP A 64 -3.54 -7.57 -17.81
C ASP A 64 -4.98 -7.70 -17.30
N TYR A 65 -5.37 -8.93 -16.95
CA TYR A 65 -6.75 -9.29 -16.64
C TYR A 65 -7.11 -8.92 -15.19
N PRO A 66 -8.02 -7.95 -14.96
CA PRO A 66 -8.44 -7.57 -13.61
C PRO A 66 -9.25 -8.69 -12.95
N ILE A 67 -8.79 -9.13 -11.77
CA ILE A 67 -9.30 -10.32 -11.11
C ILE A 67 -10.70 -10.08 -10.54
N ILE A 68 -10.91 -9.05 -9.73
CA ILE A 68 -12.17 -8.89 -8.98
C ILE A 68 -13.32 -8.54 -9.91
N ILE A 69 -13.16 -7.52 -10.75
CA ILE A 69 -14.26 -7.04 -11.60
C ILE A 69 -14.70 -8.06 -12.66
N ASN A 70 -13.81 -8.97 -13.07
CA ASN A 70 -14.13 -9.96 -14.11
C ASN A 70 -14.41 -11.36 -13.55
N MET A 71 -13.62 -11.83 -12.59
CA MET A 71 -13.79 -13.20 -12.05
C MET A 71 -14.98 -13.30 -11.10
N LEU A 72 -15.39 -12.20 -10.42
CA LEU A 72 -16.53 -12.25 -9.51
C LEU A 72 -17.87 -12.48 -10.25
N PRO A 73 -18.18 -11.78 -11.36
CA PRO A 73 -19.32 -12.15 -12.21
C PRO A 73 -19.17 -13.54 -12.85
N SER A 74 -17.96 -13.90 -13.31
CA SER A 74 -17.72 -15.22 -13.92
C SER A 74 -17.93 -16.37 -12.94
N LEU A 75 -17.62 -16.15 -11.66
CA LEU A 75 -17.92 -17.07 -10.56
C LEU A 75 -19.43 -17.22 -10.37
N ASP A 76 -20.18 -16.11 -10.36
CA ASP A 76 -21.64 -16.14 -10.21
C ASP A 76 -22.32 -16.93 -11.34
N ASP A 77 -21.89 -16.69 -12.57
CA ASP A 77 -22.39 -17.40 -13.74
C ASP A 77 -22.06 -18.91 -13.67
N ALA A 78 -20.82 -19.25 -13.30
CA ALA A 78 -20.40 -20.65 -13.14
C ALA A 78 -21.17 -21.37 -12.03
N LEU A 79 -21.42 -20.71 -10.90
CA LEU A 79 -22.22 -21.23 -9.79
C LEU A 79 -23.70 -21.37 -10.16
N SER A 80 -24.26 -20.42 -10.89
CA SER A 80 -25.65 -20.45 -11.33
C SER A 80 -25.88 -21.61 -12.30
N THR A 81 -24.99 -21.78 -13.28
CA THR A 81 -25.07 -22.87 -14.28
C THR A 81 -25.03 -24.25 -13.64
N HIS A 82 -24.10 -24.50 -12.71
CA HIS A 82 -23.93 -25.83 -12.11
C HIS A 82 -24.94 -26.14 -11.01
N ARG A 83 -25.59 -25.13 -10.43
CA ARG A 83 -26.70 -25.31 -9.49
C ARG A 83 -27.86 -26.06 -10.12
N PHE A 84 -28.14 -25.78 -11.40
CA PHE A 84 -29.14 -26.54 -12.18
C PHE A 84 -28.71 -28.00 -12.42
N MET A 85 -27.41 -28.31 -12.32
CA MET A 85 -26.83 -29.63 -12.56
C MET A 85 -26.45 -30.39 -11.27
N GLY A 86 -26.76 -29.86 -10.08
CA GLY A 86 -26.59 -30.56 -8.80
C GLY A 86 -25.16 -30.57 -8.22
N GLY A 87 -24.26 -29.68 -8.66
CA GLY A 87 -22.87 -29.65 -8.20
C GLY A 87 -22.21 -28.27 -8.21
N THR A 88 -20.99 -28.18 -7.70
CA THR A 88 -20.12 -27.00 -7.87
C THR A 88 -19.16 -27.30 -9.03
N GLY A 89 -19.31 -26.60 -10.14
CA GLY A 89 -18.46 -26.80 -11.32
C GLY A 89 -16.99 -26.51 -11.06
N GLU A 90 -16.09 -27.22 -11.75
CA GLU A 90 -14.64 -27.02 -11.65
C GLU A 90 -14.24 -25.55 -11.96
N ASN A 91 -14.94 -24.91 -12.90
CA ASN A 91 -14.73 -23.51 -13.26
C ASN A 91 -15.03 -22.56 -12.10
N ALA A 92 -16.11 -22.82 -11.34
CA ALA A 92 -16.46 -22.02 -10.18
C ALA A 92 -15.38 -22.13 -9.10
N VAL A 93 -14.83 -23.34 -8.89
CA VAL A 93 -13.71 -23.56 -7.97
C VAL A 93 -12.46 -22.79 -8.42
N GLN A 94 -12.15 -22.77 -9.72
CA GLN A 94 -10.99 -22.04 -10.24
C GLN A 94 -11.11 -20.54 -10.04
N TYR A 95 -12.26 -19.94 -10.37
CA TYR A 95 -12.50 -18.51 -10.12
C TYR A 95 -12.48 -18.18 -8.63
N ALA A 96 -13.11 -19.01 -7.79
CA ALA A 96 -13.13 -18.80 -6.34
C ALA A 96 -11.70 -18.82 -5.75
N LYS A 97 -10.88 -19.82 -6.13
CA LYS A 97 -9.48 -19.91 -5.70
C LYS A 97 -8.67 -18.71 -6.16
N ALA A 98 -8.85 -18.24 -7.39
CA ALA A 98 -8.11 -17.09 -7.89
C ALA A 98 -8.45 -15.80 -7.12
N ILE A 99 -9.73 -15.58 -6.82
CA ILE A 99 -10.19 -14.46 -6.00
C ILE A 99 -9.64 -14.58 -4.58
N GLU A 100 -9.82 -15.72 -3.93
CA GLU A 100 -9.36 -15.98 -2.57
C GLU A 100 -7.86 -15.75 -2.41
N GLN A 101 -7.04 -16.37 -3.29
CA GLN A 101 -5.59 -16.22 -3.25
C GLN A 101 -5.14 -14.77 -3.45
N THR A 102 -5.84 -14.03 -4.31
CA THR A 102 -5.55 -12.61 -4.56
C THR A 102 -5.84 -11.77 -3.31
N LEU A 103 -6.99 -11.98 -2.69
CA LEU A 103 -7.38 -11.29 -1.46
C LEU A 103 -6.43 -11.61 -0.31
N LEU A 104 -6.11 -12.89 -0.09
CA LEU A 104 -5.20 -13.32 0.97
C LEU A 104 -3.78 -12.77 0.79
N ARG A 105 -3.23 -12.80 -0.44
CA ARG A 105 -1.91 -12.21 -0.73
C ARG A 105 -1.91 -10.71 -0.47
N HIS A 106 -3.00 -10.02 -0.82
CA HIS A 106 -3.11 -8.59 -0.59
C HIS A 106 -3.18 -8.26 0.91
N ILE A 107 -3.97 -8.99 1.69
CA ILE A 107 -4.04 -8.85 3.16
C ILE A 107 -2.64 -9.02 3.76
N GLY A 108 -1.94 -10.10 3.42
CA GLY A 108 -0.57 -10.33 3.90
C GLY A 108 0.41 -9.24 3.47
N SER A 109 0.24 -8.68 2.27
CA SER A 109 1.04 -7.53 1.82
C SER A 109 0.74 -6.26 2.63
N LEU A 110 -0.51 -6.02 3.03
CA LEU A 110 -0.88 -4.88 3.86
C LEU A 110 -0.33 -5.03 5.28
N GLU A 111 -0.44 -6.22 5.87
CA GLU A 111 0.11 -6.53 7.20
C GLU A 111 1.64 -6.34 7.24
N ALA A 112 2.36 -6.89 6.26
CA ALA A 112 3.81 -6.73 6.17
C ALA A 112 4.24 -5.27 6.00
N ASN A 113 3.46 -4.49 5.24
CA ASN A 113 3.70 -3.06 5.09
C ASN A 113 3.46 -2.31 6.41
N ASP A 114 2.39 -2.63 7.13
CA ASP A 114 2.06 -2.02 8.41
C ASP A 114 3.16 -2.28 9.44
N GLU A 115 3.61 -3.53 9.58
CA GLU A 115 4.74 -3.90 10.43
C GLU A 115 6.01 -3.12 10.07
N THR A 116 6.30 -3.00 8.78
CA THR A 116 7.48 -2.29 8.29
C THR A 116 7.39 -0.80 8.64
N LEU A 117 6.24 -0.17 8.43
CA LEU A 117 6.00 1.23 8.76
C LEU A 117 6.11 1.46 10.27
N VAL A 118 5.53 0.60 11.11
CA VAL A 118 5.66 0.69 12.57
C VAL A 118 7.13 0.58 13.00
N LYS A 119 7.90 -0.34 12.42
CA LYS A 119 9.35 -0.46 12.67
C LYS A 119 10.10 0.81 12.26
N GLN A 120 9.78 1.39 11.11
CA GLN A 120 10.40 2.62 10.65
C GLN A 120 10.03 3.83 11.52
N LEU A 121 8.78 3.90 11.98
CA LEU A 121 8.31 4.94 12.89
C LEU A 121 8.97 4.86 14.26
N ARG A 122 9.38 3.69 14.74
CA ARG A 122 10.10 3.58 16.02
C ARG A 122 11.61 3.84 15.90
N ASN A 123 12.14 4.02 14.69
CA ASN A 123 13.57 4.19 14.47
C ASN A 123 13.96 5.68 14.38
N PRO A 124 14.59 6.25 15.41
CA PRO A 124 14.93 7.68 15.43
C PRO A 124 15.97 8.06 14.38
N VAL A 125 16.81 7.13 13.93
CA VAL A 125 17.79 7.37 12.85
C VAL A 125 17.06 7.57 11.52
N ILE A 126 15.99 6.80 11.28
CA ILE A 126 15.15 6.97 10.09
C ILE A 126 14.44 8.33 10.13
N TRP A 127 13.96 8.75 11.30
CA TRP A 127 13.34 10.07 11.46
C TRP A 127 14.30 11.21 11.17
N LEU A 128 15.52 11.15 11.73
CA LEU A 128 16.56 12.14 11.46
C LEU A 128 16.86 12.22 9.95
N ARG A 129 17.04 11.05 9.31
CA ARG A 129 17.29 10.95 7.87
C ARG A 129 16.19 11.60 7.03
N GLU A 130 14.92 11.23 7.28
CA GLU A 130 13.80 11.79 6.52
C GLU A 130 13.57 13.27 6.84
N GLY A 131 13.79 13.69 8.08
CA GLY A 131 13.69 15.09 8.52
C GLY A 131 14.68 15.99 7.78
N ILE A 132 15.98 15.64 7.79
CA ILE A 132 17.02 16.39 7.07
C ILE A 132 16.70 16.44 5.58
N ARG A 133 16.33 15.30 4.99
CA ARG A 133 15.99 15.22 3.56
C ARG A 133 14.81 16.13 3.22
N THR A 134 13.80 16.19 4.09
CA THR A 134 12.64 17.06 3.93
C THR A 134 13.05 18.53 3.97
N VAL A 135 13.81 18.96 4.97
CA VAL A 135 14.29 20.34 5.09
C VAL A 135 15.11 20.75 3.87
N LEU A 136 16.05 19.90 3.44
CA LEU A 136 16.89 20.19 2.27
C LEU A 136 16.12 20.14 0.95
N SER A 137 14.96 19.48 0.90
CA SER A 137 14.12 19.43 -0.30
C SER A 137 13.24 20.66 -0.45
N LEU A 138 13.00 21.42 0.63
CA LEU A 138 12.12 22.60 0.61
C LEU A 138 12.46 23.61 -0.49
N PRO A 139 13.74 24.01 -0.71
CA PRO A 139 14.07 24.94 -1.78
C PRO A 139 13.66 24.42 -3.17
N VAL A 140 13.88 23.14 -3.45
CA VAL A 140 13.50 22.51 -4.72
C VAL A 140 11.97 22.51 -4.88
N HIS A 141 11.25 22.24 -3.80
CA HIS A 141 9.79 22.30 -3.80
C HIS A 141 9.26 23.72 -3.99
N PHE A 142 9.90 24.75 -3.40
CA PHE A 142 9.55 26.16 -3.65
C PHE A 142 9.74 26.53 -5.12
N VAL A 143 10.89 26.18 -5.71
CA VAL A 143 11.15 26.42 -7.15
C VAL A 143 10.08 25.75 -8.02
N SER A 144 9.68 24.53 -7.67
CA SER A 144 8.60 23.84 -8.37
C SER A 144 7.24 24.50 -8.17
N TRP A 145 6.95 24.97 -6.96
CA TRP A 145 5.69 25.63 -6.63
C TRP A 145 5.52 26.95 -7.36
N PHE A 146 6.60 27.71 -7.55
CA PHE A 146 6.61 28.90 -8.42
C PHE A 146 6.47 28.59 -9.92
N GLY A 147 6.38 27.31 -10.30
CA GLY A 147 6.22 26.89 -11.69
C GLY A 147 7.50 26.97 -12.52
N LEU A 148 8.65 27.24 -11.89
CA LEU A 148 9.95 27.32 -12.59
C LEU A 148 10.41 25.94 -13.07
N ILE A 149 10.02 24.88 -12.36
CA ILE A 149 10.23 23.48 -12.75
C ILE A 149 8.96 22.66 -12.51
N SER A 150 8.79 21.58 -13.30
CA SER A 150 7.68 20.66 -13.08
C SER A 150 7.84 19.85 -11.79
N ALA A 151 6.72 19.42 -11.19
CA ALA A 151 6.73 18.56 -10.01
C ALA A 151 7.51 17.25 -10.24
N THR A 152 7.44 16.69 -11.45
CA THR A 152 8.21 15.51 -11.84
C THR A 152 9.71 15.77 -11.82
N THR A 153 10.16 16.94 -12.29
CA THR A 153 11.58 17.33 -12.23
C THR A 153 12.03 17.52 -10.79
N ALA A 154 11.21 18.15 -9.94
CA ALA A 154 11.51 18.30 -8.52
C ALA A 154 11.70 16.94 -7.83
N ILE A 155 10.81 15.97 -8.09
CA ILE A 155 10.92 14.60 -7.58
C ILE A 155 12.20 13.93 -8.09
N LYS A 156 12.56 14.09 -9.37
CA LYS A 156 13.82 13.52 -9.91
C LYS A 156 15.06 14.07 -9.19
N ILE A 157 15.08 15.37 -8.91
CA ILE A 157 16.18 16.01 -8.17
C ILE A 157 16.28 15.45 -6.75
N THR A 158 15.18 15.48 -5.98
CA THR A 158 15.18 15.10 -4.55
C THR A 158 15.26 13.58 -4.33
N SER A 159 14.95 12.78 -5.36
CA SER A 159 15.12 11.32 -5.37
C SER A 159 16.51 10.86 -5.80
N SER A 160 17.31 11.75 -6.41
CA SER A 160 18.61 11.42 -6.96
C SER A 160 19.62 10.96 -5.88
N TRP A 161 20.54 10.09 -6.29
CA TRP A 161 21.66 9.67 -5.45
C TRP A 161 22.47 10.85 -4.91
N ILE A 162 22.76 11.85 -5.76
CA ILE A 162 23.57 13.02 -5.37
C ILE A 162 22.91 13.80 -4.23
N PHE A 163 21.60 14.01 -4.31
CA PHE A 163 20.84 14.71 -3.29
C PHE A 163 20.80 13.93 -1.97
N ARG A 164 20.64 12.60 -2.05
CA ARG A 164 20.66 11.72 -0.87
C ARG A 164 22.03 11.72 -0.19
N PHE A 165 23.11 11.70 -0.98
CA PHE A 165 24.48 11.78 -0.46
C PHE A 165 24.72 13.11 0.26
N LEU A 166 24.41 14.24 -0.38
CA LEU A 166 24.54 15.57 0.23
C LEU A 166 23.71 15.68 1.51
N SER A 167 22.48 15.17 1.49
CA SER A 167 21.61 15.15 2.68
C SER A 167 22.23 14.35 3.83
N GLY A 168 22.88 13.22 3.53
CA GLY A 168 23.60 12.42 4.53
C GLY A 168 24.78 13.17 5.13
N VAL A 169 25.60 13.81 4.29
CA VAL A 169 26.76 14.61 4.74
C VAL A 169 26.33 15.78 5.61
N THR A 170 25.33 16.56 5.15
CA THR A 170 24.77 17.68 5.93
C THR A 170 24.20 17.19 7.26
N GLY A 171 23.57 16.02 7.27
CA GLY A 171 23.09 15.39 8.49
C GLY A 171 24.18 15.08 9.51
N LEU A 172 25.28 14.49 9.04
CA LEU A 172 26.43 14.19 9.91
C LEU A 172 27.05 15.47 10.46
N ILE A 173 27.28 16.48 9.61
CA ILE A 173 27.82 17.77 10.04
C ILE A 173 26.89 18.41 11.07
N GLY A 174 25.58 18.45 10.81
CA GLY A 174 24.60 19.00 11.75
C GLY A 174 24.59 18.26 13.09
N LEU A 175 24.71 16.92 13.07
CA LEU A 175 24.81 16.12 14.28
C LEU A 175 26.07 16.44 15.08
N PHE A 176 27.24 16.49 14.43
CA PHE A 176 28.50 16.86 15.09
C PHE A 176 28.47 18.28 15.63
N SER A 177 27.94 19.24 14.86
CA SER A 177 27.76 20.63 15.32
C SER A 177 26.84 20.70 16.54
N ALA A 178 25.75 19.93 16.58
CA ALA A 178 24.87 19.88 17.74
C ALA A 178 25.57 19.29 18.97
N ILE A 179 26.32 18.20 18.80
CA ILE A 179 27.11 17.58 19.89
C ILE A 179 28.14 18.57 20.42
N MET A 180 28.92 19.21 19.53
CA MET A 180 29.93 20.19 19.92
C MET A 180 29.31 21.40 20.60
N GLY A 181 28.16 21.88 20.13
CA GLY A 181 27.42 22.98 20.75
C GLY A 181 26.97 22.64 22.17
N ILE A 182 26.46 21.44 22.41
CA ILE A 182 26.10 20.97 23.75
C ILE A 182 27.35 20.84 24.63
N ALA A 183 28.41 20.21 24.13
CA ALA A 183 29.62 19.95 24.91
C ALA A 183 30.32 21.26 25.33
N LEU A 184 30.47 22.20 24.41
CA LEU A 184 31.13 23.49 24.67
C LEU A 184 30.23 24.44 25.48
N GLY A 185 28.91 24.43 25.24
CA GLY A 185 27.96 25.29 25.94
C GLY A 185 27.53 24.79 27.33
N TRP A 186 27.99 23.60 27.73
CA TRP A 186 27.56 22.97 28.99
C TRP A 186 27.94 23.77 30.23
N GLU A 187 29.16 24.33 30.27
CA GLU A 187 29.61 25.14 31.40
C GLU A 187 28.81 26.44 31.53
N GLU A 188 28.52 27.11 30.41
CA GLU A 188 27.69 28.32 30.38
C GLU A 188 26.25 28.02 30.83
N PHE A 189 25.70 26.88 30.40
CA PHE A 189 24.37 26.44 30.82
C PHE A 189 24.29 26.19 32.33
N VAL A 190 25.24 25.43 32.91
CA VAL A 190 25.27 25.15 34.35
C VAL A 190 25.39 26.44 35.16
N LYS A 191 26.25 27.36 34.72
CA LYS A 191 26.48 28.65 35.36
C LYS A 191 25.27 29.58 35.30
N MET A 192 24.45 29.46 34.26
CA MET A 192 23.18 30.18 34.15
C MET A 192 22.11 29.53 35.02
N ALA A 193 21.99 28.20 35.01
CA ALA A 193 21.02 27.46 35.81
C ALA A 193 21.24 27.66 37.32
N SER A 194 22.49 27.69 37.79
CA SER A 194 22.84 27.93 39.20
C SER A 194 22.62 29.36 39.68
N LYS A 195 22.21 30.29 38.79
CA LYS A 195 21.77 31.63 39.18
C LYS A 195 20.26 31.73 39.39
N PHE A 196 19.50 30.75 38.90
CA PHE A 196 18.04 30.70 39.02
C PHE A 196 17.56 29.78 40.14
N PHE A 197 18.44 28.91 40.67
CA PHE A 197 18.26 28.12 41.88
C PHE A 197 19.26 28.58 42.94
#